data_AF-A0A0A0HSC6-F1
#
_entry.id   AF-A0A0A0HSC6-F1
#
_cell.length_a   1.000
_cell.length_b   1.000
_cell.length_c   1.000
_cell.angle_alpha   90.00
_cell.angle_beta   90.00
_cell.angle_gamma   90.00
#
_symmetry.space_group_name_H-M   'P 1'
#
loop_
_entity.id
_entity.type
_entity.pdbx_description
1 polymer ?
#
loop_
_entity_poly.entity_id
_entity_poly.type
_entity_poly.pdbx_seq_one_letter_code
_entity_poly.pdbx_strand_id
1 'polypeptide(L)' 'MKIYVPMDSAAKALGAEEVVAAIRAAAPAAEIIRTGTRGMIWLEPLVEVEIDGVRHG' A
#
# COMPACT_ATOMS: atom_id res chain seq x y z
N MET A 1 0.00 1.91 -13.41
CA MET A 1 -0.66 2.39 -12.18
C MET A 1 0.30 2.16 -11.03
N LYS A 2 0.56 3.19 -10.22
CA LYS A 2 1.39 3.06 -9.02
C LYS A 2 0.49 2.90 -7.80
N ILE A 3 0.80 1.90 -6.97
CA ILE A 3 0.11 1.63 -5.72
C ILE A 3 1.15 1.68 -4.60
N TYR A 4 0.91 2.51 -3.60
CA TYR A 4 1.77 2.63 -2.43
C TYR A 4 1.21 1.78 -1.30
N VAL A 5 2.03 0.89 -0.77
CA VAL A 5 1.66 0.03 0.36
C VAL A 5 2.72 0.16 1.46
N PRO A 6 2.33 0.58 2.67
CA PRO A 6 3.26 0.69 3.79
C PRO A 6 3.96 -0.64 4.13
N MET A 7 5.17 -0.54 4.70
CA MET A 7 5.99 -1.68 5.11
C MET A 7 6.63 -1.48 6.48
N ASP A 8 6.20 -0.47 7.24
CA ASP A 8 6.60 -0.31 8.64
C ASP A 8 6.01 -1.43 9.52
N SER A 9 6.42 -1.48 10.77
CA SER A 9 6.04 -2.55 11.70
C SER A 9 4.53 -2.62 11.95
N ALA A 10 3.82 -1.49 12.02
CA ALA A 10 2.38 -1.50 12.27
C ALA A 10 1.62 -2.02 11.05
N ALA A 11 1.94 -1.55 9.86
CA ALA A 11 1.34 -2.03 8.61
C ALA A 11 1.61 -3.53 8.41
N LYS A 12 2.84 -3.99 8.65
CA LYS A 12 3.18 -5.42 8.56
C LYS A 12 2.45 -6.26 9.59
N ALA A 13 2.31 -5.79 10.83
CA ALA A 13 1.56 -6.50 11.87
C ALA A 13 0.06 -6.62 11.53
N LEU A 14 -0.48 -5.70 10.73
CA LEU A 14 -1.87 -5.68 10.27
C LEU A 14 -2.07 -6.32 8.90
N GLY A 15 -1.05 -7.00 8.36
CA GLY A 15 -1.18 -7.81 7.14
C GLY A 15 -0.88 -7.09 5.83
N ALA A 16 0.04 -6.11 5.83
CA ALA A 16 0.45 -5.43 4.61
C ALA A 16 1.07 -6.36 3.54
N GLU A 17 1.67 -7.50 3.92
CA GLU A 17 2.23 -8.42 2.93
C GLU A 17 1.14 -9.19 2.17
N GLU A 18 0.05 -9.54 2.85
CA GLU A 18 -1.15 -10.16 2.29
C GLU A 18 -1.82 -9.20 1.30
N VAL A 19 -1.87 -7.91 1.65
CA VAL A 19 -2.35 -6.85 0.75
C VAL A 19 -1.49 -6.78 -0.52
N VAL A 20 -0.16 -6.76 -0.38
CA VAL A 20 0.74 -6.77 -1.54
C VAL A 20 0.55 -8.01 -2.40
N ALA A 21 0.43 -9.20 -1.79
CA ALA A 21 0.21 -10.44 -2.52
C ALA A 21 -1.11 -10.42 -3.31
N ALA A 22 -2.20 -9.94 -2.69
CA ALA A 22 -3.49 -9.79 -3.34
C ALA A 22 -3.43 -8.80 -4.52
N ILE A 23 -2.75 -7.66 -4.35
CA ILE A 23 -2.58 -6.67 -5.42
C ILE A 23 -1.78 -7.26 -6.57
N ARG A 24 -0.68 -7.99 -6.31
CA ARG A 24 0.11 -8.64 -7.38
C ARG A 24 -0.71 -9.64 -8.18
N ALA A 25 -1.60 -10.38 -7.52
CA ALA A 25 -2.47 -11.34 -8.19
C ALA A 25 -3.55 -10.65 -9.04
N ALA A 26 -4.17 -9.59 -8.52
CA ALA A 26 -5.26 -8.88 -9.19
C ALA A 26 -4.78 -7.90 -10.28
N ALA A 27 -3.62 -7.29 -10.09
CA ALA A 27 -3.07 -6.25 -10.95
C ALA A 27 -1.56 -6.50 -11.19
N PRO A 28 -1.20 -7.54 -11.97
CA PRO A 28 0.19 -7.95 -12.16
C PRO A 28 1.07 -6.89 -12.85
N ALA A 29 0.46 -5.96 -13.59
CA ALA A 29 1.15 -4.84 -14.24
C ALA A 29 1.22 -3.57 -13.37
N ALA A 30 0.65 -3.58 -12.16
CA ALA A 30 0.76 -2.45 -11.25
C ALA A 30 2.16 -2.37 -10.64
N GLU A 31 2.70 -1.16 -10.52
CA GLU A 31 3.94 -0.90 -9.81
C GLU A 31 3.61 -0.71 -8.33
N ILE A 32 4.07 -1.64 -7.49
CA ILE A 32 3.86 -1.56 -6.04
C ILE A 32 5.08 -0.90 -5.41
N ILE A 33 4.87 0.27 -4.81
CA ILE A 33 5.91 1.04 -4.13
C ILE A 33 5.73 0.84 -2.63
N ARG A 34 6.78 0.35 -1.94
CA ARG A 34 6.74 0.16 -0.49
C ARG A 34 7.15 1.43 0.24
N THR A 35 6.36 1.88 1.21
CA THR A 35 6.57 3.16 1.93
C THR A 35 6.61 2.97 3.45
N GLY A 36 6.92 4.03 4.20
CA GLY A 36 6.57 4.10 5.62
C GLY A 36 5.10 4.42 5.84
N THR A 37 4.66 4.37 7.10
CA THR A 37 3.32 4.80 7.54
C THR A 37 3.16 6.32 7.47
N ARG A 38 1.92 6.79 7.29
CA ARG A 38 1.53 8.19 7.52
C ARG A 38 1.28 8.53 9.00
N GLY A 39 1.45 7.57 9.91
CA GLY A 39 1.15 7.73 11.34
C GLY A 39 -0.33 7.56 11.67
N MET A 40 -1.18 7.31 10.66
CA MET A 40 -2.60 7.04 10.84
C MET A 40 -2.83 5.56 11.12
N ILE A 41 -2.26 5.06 12.21
CA ILE A 41 -2.17 3.62 12.52
C ILE A 41 -3.54 2.93 12.52
N TRP A 42 -4.62 3.66 12.79
CA TRP A 42 -6.00 3.15 12.75
C TRP A 42 -6.52 2.80 11.33
N LEU A 43 -5.85 3.27 10.27
CA LEU A 43 -6.17 2.98 8.87
C LEU A 43 -5.18 1.99 8.23
N GLU A 44 -4.16 1.54 8.95
CA GLU A 44 -3.18 0.64 8.37
C GLU A 44 -3.80 -0.75 8.11
N PRO A 45 -3.49 -1.42 6.98
CA PRO A 45 -2.58 -0.98 5.91
C PRO A 45 -3.19 0.08 4.97
N LEU A 46 -2.66 1.30 4.99
CA LEU A 46 -3.19 2.40 4.18
C LEU A 46 -2.64 2.31 2.76
N VAL A 47 -3.42 1.73 1.86
CA VAL A 47 -3.07 1.64 0.44
C VAL A 47 -3.42 2.97 -0.24
N GLU A 48 -2.46 3.51 -1.00
CA GLU A 48 -2.70 4.72 -1.80
C GLU A 48 -2.47 4.44 -3.28
N VAL A 49 -3.20 5.12 -4.17
CA VAL A 49 -3.06 5.02 -5.63
C VAL A 49 -2.65 6.38 -6.20
N GLU A 50 -1.70 6.39 -7.13
CA GLU A 50 -1.37 7.62 -7.88
C GLU A 50 -2.36 7.85 -9.02
N ILE A 51 -3.00 9.02 -9.01
CA ILE A 51 -3.84 9.54 -10.10
C ILE A 51 -3.37 10.96 -10.40
N ASP A 52 -2.94 11.21 -11.64
CA ASP A 52 -2.44 12.53 -12.10
C ASP A 52 -1.39 13.17 -11.17
N GLY A 53 -0.50 12.34 -10.60
CA GLY A 53 0.57 12.78 -9.69
C GLY A 53 0.12 13.02 -8.24
N VAL A 54 -1.14 12.79 -7.91
CA VAL A 54 -1.70 12.89 -6.56
C VAL A 54 -1.93 11.49 -6.00
N ARG A 55 -1.59 11.29 -4.72
CA ARG A 55 -1.86 10.03 -4.00
C ARG A 55 -3.23 10.09 -3.33
N HIS A 56 -4.05 9.09 -3.61
CA HIS A 56 -5.37 8.91 -3.03
C HIS A 56 -5.38 7.67 -2.14
N GLY A 57 -5.79 7.80 -0.87
CA GLY A 57 -5.92 6.71 0.09
C GLY A 57 -7.10 6.92 1.02
#